data_AF-A0A558FRR4-F1
#
_entry.id   AF-A0A558FRR4-F1
#
_cell.length_a   1.000
_cell.length_b   1.000
_cell.length_c   1.000
_cell.angle_alpha   90.00
_cell.angle_beta   90.00
_cell.angle_gamma   90.00
#
_symmetry.space_group_name_H-M   'P 1'
#
loop_
_entity.id
_entity.type
_entity.pdbx_description
1 polymer ?
#
loop_
_entity_poly.entity_id
_entity_poly.type
_entity_poly.pdbx_seq_one_letter_code
_entity_poly.pdbx_strand_id
1 'polypeptide(L)'
;RASLASEWRLEAIIDRDGEEHLPGGGGVDMAPLKLPVQRVLQETRLQYKLQKGEMWRCSECNVGIYQTEWMARHLVEQHGLDQPESADHVLHVEDYFDKDRECMRHPAKS
;
A
#
# COMPACT_ATOMS: atom_id res chain seq x y z
N ARG A 1 -1.96 -3.86 -62.46
CA ARG A 1 -3.18 -3.05 -62.26
C ARG A 1 -3.56 -3.17 -60.78
N ALA A 2 -3.40 -2.06 -60.05
CA ALA A 2 -3.82 -1.73 -58.67
C ALA A 2 -3.78 -2.83 -57.57
N SER A 3 -2.77 -2.74 -56.71
CA SER A 3 -2.82 -3.27 -55.34
C SER A 3 -3.63 -2.29 -54.48
N LEU A 4 -4.85 -2.64 -54.08
CA LEU A 4 -5.57 -1.89 -53.05
C LEU A 4 -5.15 -2.44 -51.68
N ALA A 5 -4.00 -1.98 -51.20
CA ALA A 5 -3.70 -2.08 -49.78
C ALA A 5 -4.56 -1.03 -49.08
N SER A 6 -5.74 -1.45 -48.61
CA SER A 6 -6.57 -0.60 -47.76
C SER A 6 -5.86 -0.43 -46.42
N GLU A 7 -5.05 0.62 -46.29
CA GLU A 7 -4.46 1.02 -45.02
C GLU A 7 -5.57 1.60 -44.14
N TRP A 8 -5.96 0.83 -43.13
CA TRP A 8 -6.91 1.28 -42.12
C TRP A 8 -6.20 2.24 -41.16
N ARG A 9 -6.80 3.42 -40.95
CA ARG A 9 -6.38 4.41 -39.94
C ARG A 9 -7.40 4.40 -38.80
N LEU A 10 -6.94 4.15 -37.58
CA LEU A 10 -7.75 4.34 -36.38
C LEU A 10 -7.88 5.85 -36.13
N GLU A 11 -9.12 6.38 -36.15
CA GLU A 11 -9.39 7.81 -35.94
C GLU A 11 -9.81 8.12 -34.50
N ALA A 12 -10.60 7.23 -33.89
CA ALA A 12 -11.11 7.42 -32.54
C ALA A 12 -11.38 6.08 -31.84
N ILE A 13 -11.33 6.08 -30.52
CA ILE A 13 -11.81 5.00 -29.65
C ILE A 13 -13.00 5.57 -28.88
N ILE A 14 -14.19 4.96 -29.03
CA ILE A 14 -15.41 5.38 -28.33
C ILE A 14 -15.69 4.34 -27.26
N ASP A 15 -15.81 4.78 -26.02
CA ASP A 15 -16.11 3.89 -24.90
C ASP A 15 -17.61 3.58 -24.79
N ARG A 16 -18.00 2.84 -23.74
CA ARG A 16 -19.39 2.43 -23.52
C ARG A 16 -20.30 3.58 -23.11
N ASP A 17 -19.72 4.63 -22.53
CA ASP A 17 -20.42 5.80 -22.01
C ASP A 17 -20.53 6.93 -23.06
N GLY A 18 -19.87 6.73 -24.21
CA GLY A 18 -19.91 7.63 -25.36
C GLY A 18 -18.76 8.65 -25.39
N GLU A 19 -17.78 8.52 -24.51
CA GLU A 19 -16.59 9.37 -24.50
C GLU A 19 -15.62 8.98 -25.61
N GLU A 20 -15.10 10.00 -26.31
CA GLU A 20 -14.21 9.84 -27.45
C GLU A 20 -12.75 10.08 -27.03
N HIS A 21 -11.89 9.09 -27.26
CA HIS A 21 -10.47 9.19 -27.00
C HIS A 21 -9.66 9.22 -28.29
N LEU A 22 -8.74 10.19 -28.39
CA LEU A 22 -7.76 10.24 -29.47
C LEU A 22 -6.81 9.02 -29.39
N PRO A 23 -6.51 8.37 -30.52
CA PRO A 23 -5.52 7.30 -30.56
C PRO A 23 -4.14 7.87 -30.17
N GLY A 24 -3.64 7.45 -29.01
CA GLY A 24 -2.38 7.92 -28.42
C GLY A 24 -2.52 8.89 -27.24
N GLY A 25 -3.73 9.32 -26.89
CA GLY A 25 -4.01 10.20 -25.73
C GLY A 25 -4.40 9.47 -24.43
N GLY A 26 -4.63 8.15 -24.51
CA GLY A 26 -5.00 7.30 -23.38
C GLY A 26 -3.79 6.85 -22.56
N GLY A 27 -2.98 7.79 -22.08
CA GLY A 27 -2.00 7.46 -21.04
C GLY A 27 -2.74 7.32 -19.73
N VAL A 28 -2.95 6.10 -19.24
CA VAL A 28 -3.25 5.91 -17.82
C VAL A 28 -2.15 6.63 -17.03
N ASP A 29 -2.52 7.45 -16.05
CA ASP A 29 -1.55 8.04 -15.14
C ASP A 29 -0.80 6.87 -14.49
N MET A 30 0.47 6.71 -14.86
CA MET A 30 1.31 5.65 -14.31
C MET A 30 1.69 6.07 -12.90
N ALA A 31 0.81 5.78 -11.93
CA ALA A 31 1.12 5.93 -10.53
C ALA A 31 2.18 4.89 -10.13
N PRO A 32 3.23 5.27 -9.39
CA PRO A 32 4.20 4.32 -8.89
C PRO A 32 3.49 3.32 -7.94
N LEU A 33 3.34 2.08 -8.39
CA LEU A 33 2.79 0.99 -7.59
C LEU A 33 3.85 0.58 -6.56
N LYS A 34 3.68 1.00 -5.30
CA LYS A 34 4.41 0.39 -4.18
C LYS A 34 3.80 -0.98 -3.90
N LEU A 35 4.63 -2.01 -3.76
CA LEU A 35 4.16 -3.31 -3.29
C LEU A 35 3.50 -3.13 -1.91
N PRO A 36 2.34 -3.77 -1.64
CA PRO A 36 1.59 -3.58 -0.40
C PRO A 36 2.44 -3.67 0.88
N VAL A 37 3.32 -4.68 0.97
CA VAL A 37 4.22 -4.87 2.10
C VAL A 37 5.17 -3.67 2.28
N GLN A 38 5.73 -3.17 1.18
CA GLN A 38 6.64 -2.02 1.22
C GLN A 38 5.90 -0.74 1.58
N ARG A 39 4.66 -0.56 1.11
CA ARG A 39 3.81 0.57 1.46
C ARG A 39 3.49 0.56 2.96
N VAL A 40 3.02 -0.56 3.50
CA VAL A 40 2.76 -0.74 4.94
C VAL A 40 4.03 -0.51 5.76
N LEU A 41 5.18 -1.03 5.32
CA LEU A 41 6.44 -0.82 6.04
C LEU A 41 6.86 0.66 6.12
N GLN A 42 6.65 1.42 5.03
CA GLN A 42 7.11 2.81 4.93
C GLN A 42 6.13 3.85 5.47
N GLU A 43 4.83 3.55 5.40
CA GLU A 43 3.76 4.53 5.67
C GLU A 43 3.06 4.30 7.02
N THR A 44 3.58 3.38 7.84
CA THR A 44 3.10 3.11 9.21
C THR A 44 4.22 3.34 10.22
N ARG A 45 3.96 3.06 11.50
CA ARG A 45 4.99 3.10 12.55
C ARG A 45 6.10 2.05 12.36
N LEU A 46 5.90 1.04 11.51
CA LEU A 46 6.93 0.04 11.17
C LEU A 46 8.19 0.63 10.51
N GLN A 47 8.12 1.87 10.00
CA GLN A 47 9.29 2.58 9.47
C GLN A 47 10.34 2.89 10.55
N TYR A 48 9.91 2.93 11.82
CA TYR A 48 10.79 3.23 12.95
C TYR A 48 11.43 1.96 13.52
N LYS A 49 12.66 2.09 13.98
CA LYS A 49 13.33 0.99 14.70
C LYS A 49 12.79 0.88 16.11
N LEU A 50 12.56 -0.37 16.53
CA LEU A 50 12.32 -0.70 17.93
C LEU A 50 13.55 -0.34 18.78
N GLN A 51 13.31 0.18 19.97
CA GLN A 51 14.30 0.31 21.03
C GLN A 51 14.28 -0.89 21.96
N LYS A 52 15.30 -0.99 22.82
CA LYS A 52 15.36 -2.02 23.86
C LYS A 52 14.09 -1.94 24.72
N GLY A 53 13.40 -3.07 24.86
CA GLY A 53 12.14 -3.18 25.61
C GLY A 53 10.89 -2.98 24.75
N GLU A 54 11.02 -2.70 23.45
CA GLU A 54 9.87 -2.56 22.55
C GLU A 54 9.65 -3.84 21.70
N MET A 55 8.38 -4.14 21.40
CA MET A 55 7.97 -5.24 20.53
C MET A 55 6.76 -4.82 19.68
N TRP A 56 6.70 -5.24 18.42
CA TRP A 56 5.49 -5.10 17.60
C TRP A 56 4.46 -6.15 17.98
N ARG A 57 3.21 -5.73 18.12
CA ARG A 57 2.07 -6.61 18.40
C ARG A 57 0.92 -6.32 17.44
N CYS A 58 0.38 -7.37 16.85
CA CYS A 58 -0.83 -7.32 16.04
C CYS A 58 -2.05 -7.50 16.96
N SER A 59 -2.98 -6.55 17.02
CA SER A 59 -4.18 -6.69 17.86
C SER A 59 -5.22 -7.66 17.31
N GLU A 60 -5.21 -7.95 16.01
CA GLU A 60 -6.14 -8.91 15.39
C GLU A 60 -5.89 -10.35 15.87
N CYS A 61 -4.63 -10.77 15.99
CA CYS A 61 -4.27 -12.16 16.31
C CYS A 61 -3.28 -12.31 17.48
N ASN A 62 -2.88 -11.20 18.10
CA ASN A 62 -1.98 -11.14 19.24
C ASN A 62 -0.54 -11.64 18.98
N VAL A 63 -0.13 -11.77 17.72
CA VAL A 63 1.25 -12.13 17.36
C VAL A 63 2.21 -11.00 17.76
N GLY A 64 3.29 -11.37 18.47
CA GLY A 64 4.37 -10.48 18.87
C GLY A 64 5.68 -10.78 18.15
N ILE A 65 6.35 -9.77 17.61
CA ILE A 65 7.59 -9.93 16.83
C ILE A 65 8.48 -8.67 16.90
N TYR A 66 9.78 -8.83 16.69
CA TYR A 66 10.74 -7.71 16.68
C TYR A 66 11.10 -7.21 15.28
N GLN A 67 10.77 -7.97 14.24
CA GLN A 67 11.18 -7.70 12.86
C GLN A 67 10.08 -6.92 12.14
N THR A 68 10.39 -5.70 11.70
CA THR A 68 9.43 -4.78 11.04
C THR A 68 8.91 -5.36 9.73
N GLU A 69 9.80 -5.87 8.87
CA GLU A 69 9.44 -6.50 7.59
C GLU A 69 8.53 -7.70 7.77
N TRP A 70 8.79 -8.53 8.79
CA TRP A 70 7.95 -9.68 9.07
C TRP A 70 6.55 -9.24 9.51
N MET A 71 6.45 -8.22 10.38
CA MET A 71 5.15 -7.68 10.80
C MET A 71 4.39 -7.08 9.61
N ALA A 72 5.05 -6.31 8.74
CA ALA A 72 4.42 -5.76 7.54
C ALA A 72 3.85 -6.86 6.64
N ARG A 73 4.64 -7.93 6.41
CA ARG A 73 4.19 -9.08 5.65
C ARG A 73 3.03 -9.81 6.32
N HIS A 74 3.07 -9.97 7.64
CA HIS A 74 2.00 -10.58 8.42
C HIS A 74 0.67 -9.84 8.25
N LEU A 75 0.69 -8.51 8.37
CA LEU A 75 -0.51 -7.68 8.20
C LEU A 75 -1.10 -7.81 6.78
N VAL A 76 -0.25 -7.77 5.75
CA VAL A 76 -0.70 -7.87 4.36
C VAL A 76 -1.16 -9.28 4.00
N GLU A 77 -0.32 -10.29 4.22
CA GLU A 77 -0.54 -11.64 3.69
C GLU A 77 -1.52 -12.46 4.53
N GLN A 78 -1.58 -12.25 5.84
CA GLN A 78 -2.45 -13.05 6.73
C GLN A 78 -3.79 -12.34 7.02
N HIS A 79 -3.81 -11.01 7.03
CA HIS A 79 -4.99 -10.22 7.36
C HIS A 79 -5.53 -9.38 6.18
N GLY A 80 -4.84 -9.33 5.04
CA GLY A 80 -5.28 -8.54 3.89
C GLY A 80 -5.22 -7.03 4.10
N LEU A 81 -4.44 -6.56 5.08
CA LEU A 81 -4.35 -5.15 5.46
C LEU A 81 -3.29 -4.45 4.60
N ASP A 82 -3.65 -4.15 3.35
CA ASP A 82 -2.78 -3.47 2.37
C ASP A 82 -2.81 -1.94 2.46
N GLN A 83 -3.84 -1.36 3.09
CA GLN A 83 -3.94 0.06 3.37
C GLN A 83 -3.16 0.42 4.65
N PRO A 84 -2.26 1.41 4.61
CA PRO A 84 -1.50 1.85 5.77
C PRO A 84 -2.37 2.27 6.96
N GLU A 85 -3.51 2.95 6.74
CA GLU A 85 -4.36 3.36 7.87
C GLU A 85 -4.92 2.14 8.62
N SER A 86 -5.42 1.15 7.89
CA SER A 86 -5.95 -0.09 8.47
C SER A 86 -4.85 -0.92 9.14
N ALA A 87 -3.68 -1.02 8.50
CA ALA A 87 -2.54 -1.75 9.04
C ALA A 87 -1.98 -1.09 10.31
N ASP A 88 -1.85 0.23 10.34
CA ASP A 88 -1.37 0.95 11.52
C ASP A 88 -2.39 0.91 12.66
N HIS A 89 -3.69 0.84 12.36
CA HIS A 89 -4.75 0.73 13.37
C HIS A 89 -4.67 -0.56 14.21
N VAL A 90 -4.17 -1.64 13.62
CA VAL A 90 -4.03 -2.93 14.32
C VAL A 90 -2.60 -3.12 14.87
N LEU A 91 -1.72 -2.17 14.60
CA LEU A 91 -0.33 -2.20 15.03
C LEU A 91 -0.19 -1.57 16.42
N HIS A 92 0.24 -2.39 17.38
CA HIS A 92 0.60 -1.94 18.72
C HIS A 92 2.11 -2.07 18.93
N VAL A 93 2.64 -1.18 19.76
CA VAL A 93 3.98 -1.31 20.32
C VAL A 93 3.82 -1.64 21.78
N GLU A 94 4.24 -2.83 22.17
CA GLU A 94 4.46 -3.11 23.58
C GLU A 94 5.78 -2.48 23.99
N ASP A 95 5.76 -1.65 25.03
CA ASP A 95 6.93 -0.98 25.58
C ASP A 95 7.09 -1.32 27.05
N TYR A 96 7.97 -2.28 27.36
CA TYR A 96 8.20 -2.75 28.73
C TYR A 96 8.80 -1.69 29.66
N PHE A 97 9.33 -0.60 29.11
CA PHE A 97 9.93 0.47 29.89
C PHE A 97 9.10 1.75 29.91
N ASP A 98 7.89 1.71 29.35
CA ASP A 98 6.94 2.84 29.31
C ASP A 98 7.60 4.16 28.89
N LYS A 99 8.47 4.11 27.88
CA LYS A 99 9.16 5.31 27.35
C LYS A 99 8.20 6.22 26.57
N ASP A 100 7.08 5.67 26.09
CA ASP A 100 5.99 6.41 25.45
C ASP A 100 6.49 7.38 24.36
N ARG A 101 7.30 6.84 23.44
CA ARG A 101 7.88 7.63 22.36
C ARG A 101 6.78 8.13 21.44
N GLU A 102 6.80 9.43 21.17
CA GLU A 102 5.83 10.10 20.30
C GLU A 102 5.67 9.42 18.93
N CYS A 103 6.77 8.97 18.32
CA CYS A 103 6.75 8.28 17.02
C CYS A 103 6.13 6.87 17.04
N MET A 104 5.93 6.29 18.23
CA MET A 104 5.34 4.95 18.41
C MET A 104 3.89 5.01 18.92
N ARG A 105 3.43 6.19 19.34
CA ARG A 105 2.06 6.38 19.83
C ARG A 105 1.07 6.00 18.74
N HIS A 106 0.06 5.25 19.15
CA HIS A 106 -1.04 4.89 18.26
C HIS A 106 -1.72 6.17 17.75
N PRO A 107 -2.02 6.28 16.44
CA PRO A 107 -2.81 7.40 15.95
C PRO A 107 -4.12 7.43 16.73
N ALA A 108 -4.45 8.59 17.30
CA ALA A 108 -5.71 8.79 17.99
C ALA A 108 -6.86 8.48 17.02
N LYS A 109 -7.95 7.89 17.53
CA LYS A 109 -9.16 7.67 16.72
C LYS A 109 -9.64 9.04 16.22
N SER A 110 -9.54 9.30 14.91
CA SER A 110 -10.11 10.46 14.23
C SER A 110 -11.62 10.38 14.17
#